data_AF-A0A7J8EK82-F1
#
_entry.id   AF-A0A7J8EK82-F1
#
_cell.length_a   1.000
_cell.length_b   1.000
_cell.length_c   1.000
_cell.angle_alpha   90.00
_cell.angle_beta   90.00
_cell.angle_gamma   90.00
#
_symmetry.space_group_name_H-M   'P 1'
#
loop_
_entity.id
_entity.type
_entity.pdbx_description
1 polymer ?
#
loop_
_entity_poly.entity_id
_entity_poly.type
_entity_poly.pdbx_seq_one_letter_code
_entity_poly.pdbx_strand_id
1 'polypeptide(L)'
;MVFFRLSPVPGSGLVLLCLVLGAVSSYSLELNLTNSEKNICLYAKWQMNFRIRYETTSKNYKFVTISDLANATYNGSICGDDQNGPKIVVQFGSVFSWVVNFTKDVSTYSIDIISFSYDTSDNTTFPDAKEKGIFTVYNPVAFGIPLNDIFRCSSMSTLEKNDVVQYYWDVHVQAFVQNGTVSTKEFLCDKDKTSTTAVPTVHTTVPSTTMPTPKEKPEVGSYSVNNGNGTCLLATMGLQLNITQEKLKNVLLTLTSTFLFLLQWVWPWASL
;
A
#
# COMPACT_ATOMS: atom_id res chain seq x y z
N MET A 1 45.28 1.59 35.06
CA MET A 1 44.61 0.84 36.15
C MET A 1 44.35 1.84 37.27
N VAL A 2 43.12 2.33 37.37
CA VAL A 2 42.67 3.21 38.46
C VAL A 2 41.39 2.58 38.97
N PHE A 3 41.43 2.09 40.21
CA PHE A 3 40.27 1.49 40.87
C PHE A 3 39.55 2.57 41.66
N PHE A 4 38.36 2.97 41.21
CA PHE A 4 37.43 3.72 42.05
C PHE A 4 36.56 2.72 42.83
N ARG A 5 36.71 2.72 44.15
CA ARG A 5 35.77 2.05 45.06
C ARG A 5 34.64 3.02 45.39
N LEU A 6 33.40 2.66 45.05
CA LEU A 6 32.20 3.34 45.52
C LEU A 6 31.62 2.52 46.67
N SER A 7 31.54 3.13 47.85
CA SER A 7 30.84 2.58 49.01
C SER A 7 29.34 2.93 48.92
N PRO A 8 28.41 2.02 49.29
CA PRO A 8 26.98 2.30 49.20
C PRO A 8 26.53 3.20 50.35
N VAL A 9 25.83 4.28 50.02
CA VAL A 9 25.04 5.07 50.98
C VAL A 9 23.69 4.35 51.17
N PRO A 10 23.25 4.05 52.40
CA PRO A 10 21.96 3.42 52.63
C PRO A 10 20.85 4.46 52.44
N GLY A 11 19.94 4.21 51.50
CA GLY A 11 18.71 5.00 51.36
C GLY A 11 18.58 5.82 50.07
N SER A 12 18.88 5.23 48.90
CA SER A 12 18.43 5.79 47.62
C SER A 12 18.07 4.65 46.68
N GLY A 13 16.81 4.64 46.24
CA GLY A 13 16.23 3.59 45.41
C GLY A 13 17.02 3.38 44.12
N LEU A 14 17.20 2.12 43.74
CA LEU A 14 17.78 1.72 42.46
C LEU A 14 16.96 2.33 41.31
N VAL A 15 17.48 3.39 40.68
CA VAL A 15 17.06 3.79 39.33
C VAL A 15 18.10 3.24 38.37
N LEU A 16 17.84 2.01 37.91
CA LEU A 16 18.59 1.39 36.83
C LEU A 16 18.04 1.92 35.50
N LEU A 17 18.57 3.06 35.02
CA LEU A 17 18.20 3.61 33.72
C LEU A 17 19.18 3.12 32.64
N CYS A 18 18.87 1.97 32.03
CA CYS A 18 19.50 1.54 30.78
C CYS A 18 18.93 2.37 29.62
N LEU A 19 19.58 3.46 29.25
CA LEU A 19 19.33 4.16 27.99
C LEU A 19 20.49 3.91 27.02
N VAL A 20 20.46 2.74 26.37
CA VAL A 20 21.09 2.57 25.06
C VAL A 20 19.97 2.41 24.04
N LEU A 21 19.21 3.48 23.85
CA LEU A 21 18.36 3.60 22.67
C LEU A 21 19.32 3.87 21.50
N GLY A 22 19.69 2.81 20.78
CA GLY A 22 20.21 2.99 19.43
C GLY A 22 19.18 3.79 18.66
N ALA A 23 19.53 5.02 18.27
CA ALA A 23 18.68 5.82 17.41
C ALA A 23 18.58 5.08 16.08
N VAL A 24 17.46 4.38 15.86
CA VAL A 24 17.13 3.89 14.54
C VAL A 24 16.86 5.14 13.73
N SER A 25 17.80 5.48 12.84
CA SER A 25 17.68 6.67 12.00
C SER A 25 16.51 6.49 11.04
N SER A 26 15.35 7.01 11.42
CA SER A 26 14.15 7.02 10.59
C SER A 26 14.19 8.28 9.72
N TYR A 27 14.64 8.14 8.48
CA TYR A 27 14.67 9.25 7.52
C TYR A 27 13.28 9.47 6.94
N SER A 28 12.73 10.66 7.16
CA SER A 28 11.48 11.11 6.54
C SER A 28 11.79 11.88 5.26
N LEU A 29 11.20 11.44 4.16
CA LEU A 29 11.10 12.23 2.95
C LEU A 29 9.97 13.24 3.13
N GLU A 30 10.18 14.46 2.65
CA GLU A 30 9.20 15.54 2.73
C GLU A 30 9.34 16.42 1.49
N LEU A 31 8.22 16.68 0.83
CA LEU A 31 8.12 17.48 -0.37
C LEU A 31 6.94 18.44 -0.24
N ASN A 32 7.23 19.73 -0.40
CA ASN A 32 6.25 20.78 -0.57
C ASN A 32 6.44 21.41 -1.94
N LEU A 33 5.53 21.12 -2.86
CA LEU A 33 5.60 21.60 -4.23
C LEU A 33 4.62 22.75 -4.44
N THR A 34 5.12 23.83 -5.05
CA THR A 34 4.35 25.04 -5.32
C THR A 34 4.19 25.28 -6.81
N ASN A 35 3.07 25.89 -7.19
CA ASN A 35 2.83 26.34 -8.56
C ASN A 35 3.55 27.68 -8.85
N SER A 36 3.37 28.23 -10.05
CA SER A 36 3.94 29.52 -10.47
C SER A 36 3.51 30.70 -9.58
N GLU A 37 2.34 30.60 -8.94
CA GLU A 37 1.79 31.59 -8.02
C GLU A 37 2.29 31.40 -6.57
N LYS A 38 3.20 30.45 -6.33
CA LYS A 38 3.73 30.04 -5.01
C LYS A 38 2.70 29.41 -4.08
N ASN A 39 1.56 28.98 -4.61
CA ASN A 39 0.56 28.23 -3.87
C ASN A 39 0.97 26.75 -3.82
N ILE A 40 0.86 26.12 -2.65
CA ILE A 40 1.10 24.68 -2.52
C ILE A 40 0.09 23.95 -3.40
N CYS A 41 0.57 23.09 -4.28
CA CYS A 41 -0.24 22.26 -5.17
C CYS A 41 -0.20 20.78 -4.76
N LEU A 42 0.90 20.37 -4.10
CA LEU A 42 1.13 19.02 -3.64
C LEU A 42 1.98 19.07 -2.37
N TYR A 43 1.51 18.38 -1.35
CA TYR A 43 2.25 18.14 -0.12
C TYR A 43 2.38 16.64 0.09
N ALA A 44 3.58 16.18 0.44
CA ALA A 44 3.81 14.80 0.79
C ALA A 44 4.91 14.68 1.83
N LYS A 45 4.69 13.81 2.82
CA LYS A 45 5.68 13.40 3.81
C LYS A 45 5.52 11.93 4.09
N TRP A 46 6.59 11.16 4.02
CA TRP A 46 6.51 9.72 4.21
C TRP A 46 7.87 9.11 4.50
N GLN A 47 7.87 7.88 4.99
CA GLN A 47 9.06 7.06 5.07
C GLN A 47 8.94 5.87 4.13
N MET A 48 10.08 5.40 3.64
CA MET A 48 10.12 4.26 2.75
C MET A 48 11.39 3.45 2.91
N ASN A 49 11.31 2.17 2.56
CA ASN A 49 12.45 1.28 2.44
C ASN A 49 12.23 0.31 1.28
N PHE A 50 13.32 -0.22 0.73
CA PHE A 50 13.28 -1.14 -0.39
C PHE A 50 14.19 -2.32 -0.11
N ARG A 51 13.77 -3.48 -0.58
CA ARG A 51 14.59 -4.67 -0.65
C ARG A 51 14.51 -5.23 -2.06
N ILE A 52 15.65 -5.24 -2.74
CA ILE A 52 15.77 -5.66 -4.14
C ILE A 52 16.61 -6.94 -4.15
N ARG A 53 16.07 -8.02 -4.70
CA ARG A 53 16.80 -9.26 -4.96
C ARG A 53 17.38 -9.21 -6.36
N TYR A 54 18.61 -9.68 -6.55
CA TYR A 54 19.21 -9.79 -7.89
C TYR A 54 20.08 -11.05 -7.99
N GLU A 55 20.14 -11.62 -9.19
CA GLU A 55 20.99 -12.78 -9.49
C GLU A 55 22.42 -12.33 -9.80
N THR A 56 23.40 -13.07 -9.28
CA THR A 56 24.82 -12.85 -9.55
C THR A 56 25.32 -13.74 -10.68
N THR A 57 26.47 -13.39 -11.27
CA THR A 57 27.17 -14.21 -12.28
C THR A 57 27.49 -15.62 -11.78
N SER A 58 27.61 -15.82 -10.47
CA SER A 58 27.80 -17.12 -9.81
C SER A 58 26.50 -17.92 -9.58
N LYS A 59 25.37 -17.50 -10.17
CA LYS A 59 24.04 -18.11 -10.03
C LYS A 59 23.51 -18.13 -8.58
N ASN A 60 23.97 -17.21 -7.74
CA ASN A 60 23.44 -16.98 -6.40
C ASN A 60 22.60 -15.70 -6.38
N TYR A 61 21.88 -15.46 -5.29
CA TYR A 61 21.09 -14.24 -5.11
C TYR A 61 21.68 -13.36 -4.01
N LYS A 62 21.70 -12.05 -4.26
CA LYS A 62 22.06 -11.02 -3.27
C LYS A 62 20.88 -10.06 -3.10
N PHE A 63 20.92 -9.28 -2.02
CA PHE A 63 19.92 -8.25 -1.74
C PHE A 63 20.59 -6.88 -1.60
N VAL A 64 19.89 -5.84 -2.08
CA VAL A 64 20.26 -4.43 -1.90
C VAL A 64 19.12 -3.69 -1.23
N THR A 65 19.48 -2.74 -0.38
CA THR A 65 18.59 -1.72 0.19
C THR A 65 19.12 -0.33 -0.18
N ILE A 66 18.26 0.68 -0.17
CA ILE A 66 18.70 2.07 -0.36
C ILE A 66 19.24 2.60 0.98
N SER A 67 20.53 2.88 1.04
CA SER A 67 21.20 3.36 2.27
C SER A 67 21.17 4.88 2.41
N ASP A 68 21.08 5.60 1.29
CA ASP A 68 21.19 7.06 1.24
C ASP A 68 19.84 7.72 0.95
N LEU A 69 18.89 7.52 1.87
CA LEU A 69 17.59 8.21 1.80
C LEU A 69 17.72 9.71 2.13
N ALA A 70 18.81 10.13 2.78
CA ALA A 70 19.01 11.51 3.22
C ALA A 70 19.36 12.47 2.07
N ASN A 71 20.11 11.98 1.06
CA ASN A 71 20.49 12.79 -0.11
C ASN A 71 19.49 12.66 -1.27
N ALA A 72 18.23 12.36 -0.97
CA ALA A 72 17.18 12.28 -1.98
C ALA A 72 16.96 13.64 -2.67
N THR A 73 16.80 13.61 -3.99
CA THR A 73 16.43 14.81 -4.76
C THR A 73 15.06 14.63 -5.41
N TYR A 74 14.37 15.75 -5.66
CA TYR A 74 12.98 15.76 -6.15
C TYR A 74 12.84 16.26 -7.60
N ASN A 75 13.95 16.26 -8.35
CA ASN A 75 13.99 16.82 -9.69
C ASN A 75 13.02 16.08 -10.63
N GLY A 76 12.15 16.85 -11.28
CA GLY A 76 11.10 16.32 -12.15
C GLY A 76 9.72 16.16 -11.50
N SER A 77 9.59 16.41 -10.19
CA SER A 77 8.28 16.54 -9.54
C SER A 77 7.53 17.77 -10.08
N ILE A 78 6.23 17.64 -10.37
CA ILE A 78 5.40 18.73 -10.92
C ILE A 78 4.02 18.76 -10.28
N CYS A 79 3.40 19.95 -10.25
CA CYS A 79 2.03 20.17 -9.78
C CYS A 79 0.95 19.54 -10.67
N GLY A 80 1.31 19.14 -11.89
CA GLY A 80 0.34 18.82 -12.93
C GLY A 80 -0.25 20.06 -13.59
N ASP A 81 -1.08 19.83 -14.60
CA ASP A 81 -1.84 20.79 -15.39
C ASP A 81 -3.26 20.24 -15.65
N ASP A 82 -4.03 20.86 -16.55
CA ASP A 82 -5.41 20.43 -16.85
C ASP A 82 -5.51 19.03 -17.48
N GLN A 83 -4.41 18.53 -18.04
CA GLN A 83 -4.34 17.22 -18.73
C GLN A 83 -3.53 16.19 -17.94
N ASN A 84 -2.55 16.63 -17.16
CA ASN A 84 -1.61 15.79 -16.45
C ASN A 84 -1.75 16.00 -14.94
N GLY A 85 -1.87 14.90 -14.20
CA GLY A 85 -1.86 14.98 -12.75
C GLY A 85 -0.50 15.39 -12.15
N PRO A 86 -0.48 15.84 -10.89
CA PRO A 86 0.73 15.98 -10.11
C PRO A 86 1.53 14.69 -10.11
N LYS A 87 2.85 14.82 -10.03
CA LYS A 87 3.75 13.68 -9.85
C LYS A 87 4.88 14.03 -8.90
N ILE A 88 5.30 13.03 -8.14
CA ILE A 88 6.50 13.11 -7.30
C ILE A 88 7.55 12.22 -7.95
N VAL A 89 8.72 12.78 -8.17
CA VAL A 89 9.93 12.05 -8.58
C VAL A 89 10.91 12.14 -7.43
N VAL A 90 11.45 11.00 -7.01
CA VAL A 90 12.54 10.91 -6.03
C VAL A 90 13.70 10.16 -6.67
N GLN A 91 14.89 10.75 -6.56
CA GLN A 91 16.14 10.17 -7.07
C GLN A 91 17.09 9.96 -5.88
N PHE A 92 17.60 8.74 -5.74
CA PHE A 92 18.62 8.40 -4.75
C PHE A 92 19.93 8.12 -5.47
N GLY A 93 20.76 9.16 -5.57
CA GLY A 93 21.92 9.16 -6.47
C GLY A 93 21.50 8.92 -7.92
N SER A 94 22.38 8.27 -8.70
CA SER A 94 22.12 7.86 -10.08
C SER A 94 21.50 6.47 -10.21
N VAL A 95 21.42 5.71 -9.12
CA VAL A 95 21.14 4.27 -9.16
C VAL A 95 19.65 3.97 -9.02
N PHE A 96 18.93 4.74 -8.21
CA PHE A 96 17.52 4.49 -7.93
C PHE A 96 16.64 5.68 -8.27
N SER A 97 15.46 5.39 -8.85
CA SER A 97 14.42 6.38 -9.08
C SER A 97 13.07 5.82 -8.64
N TRP A 98 12.31 6.62 -7.88
CA TRP A 98 10.96 6.31 -7.46
C TRP A 98 10.03 7.41 -7.95
N VAL A 99 8.92 7.04 -8.57
CA VAL A 99 7.95 7.99 -9.10
C VAL A 99 6.55 7.56 -8.69
N VAL A 100 5.73 8.52 -8.29
CA VAL A 100 4.29 8.32 -8.10
C VAL A 100 3.51 9.38 -8.86
N ASN A 101 2.45 8.94 -9.53
CA ASN A 101 1.51 9.82 -10.22
C ASN A 101 0.20 9.89 -9.44
N PHE A 102 -0.44 11.05 -9.48
CA PHE A 102 -1.76 11.28 -8.89
C PHE A 102 -2.75 11.60 -9.98
N THR A 103 -3.89 10.92 -9.99
CA THR A 103 -4.91 11.14 -11.02
C THR A 103 -6.16 11.69 -10.37
N LYS A 104 -6.65 12.83 -10.87
CA LYS A 104 -7.86 13.48 -10.40
C LYS A 104 -9.09 12.88 -11.08
N ASP A 105 -10.14 12.73 -10.29
CA ASP A 105 -11.50 12.46 -10.73
C ASP A 105 -12.40 13.66 -10.35
N VAL A 106 -13.73 13.50 -10.38
CA VAL A 106 -14.69 14.58 -10.12
C VAL A 106 -14.49 15.23 -8.75
N SER A 107 -14.54 14.44 -7.67
CA SER A 107 -14.45 14.93 -6.28
C SER A 107 -13.36 14.26 -5.46
N THR A 108 -12.64 13.32 -6.07
CA THR A 108 -11.56 12.56 -5.45
C THR A 108 -10.32 12.60 -6.33
N TYR A 109 -9.18 12.20 -5.77
CA TYR A 109 -7.99 11.84 -6.52
C TYR A 109 -7.52 10.47 -6.06
N SER A 110 -6.73 9.80 -6.89
CA SER A 110 -6.10 8.53 -6.54
C SER A 110 -4.59 8.66 -6.57
N ILE A 111 -3.95 7.85 -5.72
CA ILE A 111 -2.55 7.47 -5.92
C ILE A 111 -2.59 6.42 -7.04
N ASP A 112 -2.25 6.83 -8.26
CA ASP A 112 -2.50 6.05 -9.46
C ASP A 112 -1.52 4.87 -9.55
N ILE A 113 -0.27 5.19 -9.89
CA ILE A 113 0.79 4.22 -10.13
C ILE A 113 2.08 4.65 -9.46
N ILE A 114 2.69 3.72 -8.74
CA ILE A 114 4.04 3.84 -8.20
C ILE A 114 4.99 3.06 -9.11
N SER A 115 5.97 3.73 -9.71
CA SER A 115 7.05 3.09 -10.44
C SER A 115 8.38 3.22 -9.69
N PHE A 116 9.07 2.11 -9.54
CA PHE A 116 10.40 2.07 -8.94
C PHE A 116 11.40 1.48 -9.94
N SER A 117 12.47 2.22 -10.20
CA SER A 117 13.52 1.88 -11.15
C SER A 117 14.88 1.79 -10.46
N TYR A 118 15.70 0.82 -10.87
CA TYR A 118 17.07 0.65 -10.37
C TYR A 118 18.03 0.20 -11.48
N ASP A 119 19.26 0.69 -11.46
CA ASP A 119 20.29 0.35 -12.45
C ASP A 119 21.31 -0.66 -11.89
N THR A 120 21.23 -1.90 -12.38
CA THR A 120 22.15 -3.00 -12.03
C THR A 120 23.52 -2.91 -12.72
N SER A 121 23.69 -1.94 -13.62
CA SER A 121 24.98 -1.59 -14.23
C SER A 121 25.91 -0.94 -13.22
N ASP A 122 25.37 -0.33 -12.16
CA ASP A 122 26.15 0.21 -11.06
C ASP A 122 26.79 -0.93 -10.23
N ASN A 123 28.08 -1.18 -10.46
CA ASN A 123 28.77 -2.31 -9.81
C ASN A 123 29.09 -2.05 -8.33
N THR A 124 28.98 -0.80 -7.86
CA THR A 124 29.20 -0.47 -6.44
C THR A 124 28.00 -0.91 -5.60
N THR A 125 26.79 -0.75 -6.15
CA THR A 125 25.52 -1.09 -5.52
C THR A 125 25.11 -2.53 -5.83
N PHE A 126 25.32 -2.98 -7.06
CA PHE A 126 24.94 -4.31 -7.57
C PHE A 126 26.18 -5.11 -8.03
N PRO A 127 27.11 -5.44 -7.10
CA PRO A 127 28.31 -6.19 -7.44
C PRO A 127 27.98 -7.59 -7.96
N ASP A 128 28.61 -7.93 -9.09
CA ASP A 128 28.45 -9.21 -9.78
C ASP A 128 27.04 -9.46 -10.34
N ALA A 129 26.18 -8.44 -10.45
CA ALA A 129 24.86 -8.63 -11.06
C ALA A 129 24.99 -9.25 -12.46
N LYS A 130 24.29 -10.37 -12.67
CA LYS A 130 24.34 -11.17 -13.90
C LYS A 130 23.73 -10.39 -15.06
N GLU A 131 22.56 -9.83 -14.85
CA GLU A 131 21.90 -8.95 -15.79
C GLU A 131 22.27 -7.50 -15.49
N LYS A 132 22.52 -6.73 -16.56
CA LYS A 132 22.92 -5.33 -16.50
C LYS A 132 21.88 -4.47 -17.20
N GLY A 133 21.55 -3.33 -16.61
CA GLY A 133 20.60 -2.36 -17.14
C GLY A 133 19.62 -1.84 -16.10
N ILE A 134 18.70 -1.02 -16.59
CA ILE A 134 17.64 -0.38 -15.79
C ILE A 134 16.42 -1.29 -15.74
N PHE A 135 16.02 -1.66 -14.53
CA PHE A 135 14.83 -2.44 -14.27
C PHE A 135 13.78 -1.58 -13.60
N THR A 136 12.52 -1.71 -14.02
CA THR A 136 11.41 -0.93 -13.48
C THR A 136 10.25 -1.83 -13.06
N VAL A 137 9.74 -1.63 -11.86
CA VAL A 137 8.51 -2.27 -11.35
C VAL A 137 7.39 -1.24 -11.23
N TYR A 138 6.18 -1.63 -11.63
CA TYR A 138 4.99 -0.78 -11.64
C TYR A 138 3.93 -1.34 -10.68
N ASN A 139 3.51 -0.56 -9.70
CA ASN A 139 2.58 -0.97 -8.65
C ASN A 139 1.37 -0.05 -8.66
N PRO A 140 0.22 -0.48 -9.21
CA PRO A 140 -1.02 0.28 -9.09
C PRO A 140 -1.50 0.26 -7.64
N VAL A 141 -1.95 1.41 -7.15
CA VAL A 141 -2.46 1.55 -5.76
C VAL A 141 -3.97 1.82 -5.77
N ALA A 142 -4.42 2.73 -6.63
CA ALA A 142 -5.80 2.92 -7.10
C ALA A 142 -6.88 2.86 -6.00
N PHE A 143 -6.76 3.68 -4.95
CA PHE A 143 -7.87 4.00 -4.06
C PHE A 143 -8.14 5.52 -4.08
N GLY A 144 -9.41 5.89 -3.93
CA GLY A 144 -9.85 7.29 -3.99
C GLY A 144 -9.72 7.99 -2.65
N ILE A 145 -9.17 9.21 -2.69
CA ILE A 145 -8.99 10.14 -1.57
C ILE A 145 -9.79 11.41 -1.92
N PRO A 146 -10.63 11.95 -1.01
CA PRO A 146 -11.31 13.21 -1.26
C PRO A 146 -10.32 14.37 -1.51
N LEU A 147 -10.59 15.25 -2.49
CA LEU A 147 -9.67 16.34 -2.89
C LEU A 147 -9.27 17.29 -1.74
N ASN A 148 -10.17 17.49 -0.78
CA ASN A 148 -9.99 18.44 0.32
C ASN A 148 -9.55 17.77 1.63
N ASP A 149 -9.13 16.51 1.58
CA ASP A 149 -8.63 15.77 2.73
C ASP A 149 -7.15 15.42 2.51
N ILE A 150 -6.36 15.40 3.58
CA ILE A 150 -5.00 14.85 3.56
C ILE A 150 -5.07 13.35 3.84
N PHE A 151 -4.53 12.52 2.95
CA PHE A 151 -4.43 11.09 3.23
C PHE A 151 -3.36 10.84 4.29
N ARG A 152 -3.67 10.00 5.27
CA ARG A 152 -2.75 9.62 6.33
C ARG A 152 -2.73 8.10 6.56
N CYS A 153 -1.53 7.54 6.63
CA CYS A 153 -1.28 6.15 6.97
C CYS A 153 0.05 6.00 7.72
N SER A 154 -0.02 5.94 9.05
CA SER A 154 1.10 5.63 9.94
C SER A 154 1.47 4.15 9.89
N SER A 155 0.49 3.25 9.75
CA SER A 155 0.77 1.81 9.64
C SER A 155 1.63 1.47 8.42
N MET A 156 2.57 0.54 8.62
CA MET A 156 3.40 0.03 7.54
C MET A 156 2.55 -0.65 6.44
N SER A 157 2.78 -0.27 5.20
CA SER A 157 2.26 -0.88 3.98
C SER A 157 3.40 -1.51 3.19
N THR A 158 3.09 -2.55 2.41
CA THR A 158 4.08 -3.32 1.66
C THR A 158 3.57 -3.55 0.25
N LEU A 159 4.40 -3.21 -0.75
CA LEU A 159 4.16 -3.51 -2.15
C LEU A 159 5.25 -4.46 -2.63
N GLU A 160 4.87 -5.64 -3.12
CA GLU A 160 5.79 -6.65 -3.60
C GLU A 160 5.49 -6.96 -5.07
N LYS A 161 6.50 -6.83 -5.91
CA LYS A 161 6.40 -7.17 -7.33
C LYS A 161 7.76 -7.62 -7.87
N ASN A 162 7.77 -8.76 -8.54
CA ASN A 162 8.98 -9.40 -9.06
C ASN A 162 10.00 -9.59 -7.92
N ASP A 163 11.21 -9.08 -8.10
CA ASP A 163 12.30 -9.16 -7.14
C ASP A 163 12.40 -7.94 -6.20
N VAL A 164 11.36 -7.11 -6.15
CA VAL A 164 11.34 -5.87 -5.35
C VAL A 164 10.24 -5.92 -4.30
N VAL A 165 10.63 -5.70 -3.05
CA VAL A 165 9.73 -5.44 -1.92
C VAL A 165 9.91 -4.00 -1.48
N GLN A 166 8.81 -3.26 -1.38
CA GLN A 166 8.77 -1.84 -1.01
C GLN A 166 7.95 -1.68 0.26
N TYR A 167 8.47 -0.92 1.21
CA TYR A 167 7.84 -0.64 2.49
C TYR A 167 7.56 0.85 2.58
N TYR A 168 6.36 1.23 3.02
CA TYR A 168 6.00 2.64 3.27
C TYR A 168 5.31 2.76 4.61
N TRP A 169 5.61 3.80 5.38
CA TRP A 169 4.96 4.11 6.65
C TRP A 169 5.01 5.61 6.92
N ASP A 170 4.21 6.07 7.89
CA ASP A 170 4.06 7.49 8.22
C ASP A 170 3.74 8.39 7.01
N VAL A 171 2.93 7.86 6.08
CA VAL A 171 2.53 8.53 4.85
C VAL A 171 1.50 9.61 5.16
N HIS A 172 1.79 10.83 4.71
CA HIS A 172 0.90 11.97 4.66
C HIS A 172 0.98 12.53 3.24
N VAL A 173 -0.14 12.58 2.52
CA VAL A 173 -0.12 13.14 1.17
C VAL A 173 -1.43 13.82 0.82
N GLN A 174 -1.30 15.01 0.25
CA GLN A 174 -2.39 15.71 -0.40
C GLN A 174 -1.92 16.21 -1.76
N ALA A 175 -2.50 15.65 -2.81
CA ALA A 175 -2.35 16.14 -4.16
C ALA A 175 -3.50 17.09 -4.51
N PHE A 176 -3.34 17.92 -5.54
CA PHE A 176 -4.36 18.88 -5.98
C PHE A 176 -4.83 19.83 -4.87
N VAL A 177 -3.89 20.30 -4.05
CA VAL A 177 -4.16 21.22 -2.94
C VAL A 177 -4.84 22.48 -3.47
N GLN A 178 -6.02 22.78 -2.93
CA GLN A 178 -6.79 23.96 -3.32
C GLN A 178 -6.38 25.16 -2.48
N ASN A 179 -6.34 26.36 -3.09
CA ASN A 179 -6.04 27.62 -2.41
C ASN A 179 -4.68 27.66 -1.69
N GLY A 180 -3.72 26.82 -2.11
CA GLY A 180 -2.37 26.81 -1.58
C GLY A 180 -2.21 26.33 -0.14
N THR A 181 -3.25 25.81 0.50
CA THR A 181 -3.24 25.43 1.92
C THR A 181 -3.55 23.96 2.10
N VAL A 182 -2.63 23.22 2.74
CA VAL A 182 -2.81 21.81 3.07
C VAL A 182 -3.96 21.63 4.06
N SER A 183 -4.82 20.65 3.81
CA SER A 183 -5.97 20.34 4.63
C SER A 183 -5.57 19.82 6.00
N THR A 184 -6.36 20.18 7.02
CA THR A 184 -6.29 19.61 8.36
C THR A 184 -7.23 18.42 8.55
N LYS A 185 -8.10 18.15 7.57
CA LYS A 185 -9.05 17.04 7.62
C LYS A 185 -8.39 15.78 7.06
N GLU A 186 -8.27 14.75 7.90
CA GLU A 186 -7.57 13.52 7.55
C GLU A 186 -8.50 12.48 6.91
N PHE A 187 -8.00 11.79 5.88
CA PHE A 187 -8.54 10.56 5.34
C PHE A 187 -7.60 9.40 5.68
N LEU A 188 -7.99 8.57 6.64
CA LEU A 188 -7.14 7.50 7.17
C LEU A 188 -7.14 6.25 6.28
N CYS A 189 -6.00 5.56 6.21
CA CYS A 189 -5.94 4.20 5.67
C CYS A 189 -6.62 3.20 6.62
N ASP A 190 -7.07 2.06 6.07
CA ASP A 190 -7.89 1.10 6.83
C ASP A 190 -7.18 0.49 8.04
N LYS A 191 -5.85 0.32 7.97
CA LYS A 191 -5.06 -0.21 9.09
C LYS A 191 -5.05 0.73 10.30
N ASP A 192 -5.11 2.04 10.06
CA ASP A 192 -5.10 3.04 11.12
C ASP A 192 -6.50 3.26 11.71
N LYS A 193 -7.57 3.05 10.92
CA LYS A 193 -8.95 3.15 11.40
C LYS A 193 -9.24 2.19 12.56
N THR A 194 -8.61 1.00 12.56
CA THR A 194 -8.80 0.00 13.61
C THR A 194 -8.01 0.26 14.89
N SER A 195 -7.05 1.19 14.88
CA SER A 195 -6.18 1.47 16.04
C SER A 195 -6.77 2.50 17.01
N THR A 196 -7.91 3.12 16.69
CA THR A 196 -8.60 4.01 17.63
C THR A 196 -9.31 3.16 18.69
N THR A 197 -8.59 2.86 19.77
CA THR A 197 -9.08 2.18 20.97
C THR A 197 -10.38 2.82 21.45
N ALA A 198 -11.45 2.03 21.45
CA ALA A 198 -12.73 2.39 22.05
C ALA A 198 -12.55 2.70 23.55
N VAL A 199 -13.13 3.81 23.99
CA VAL A 199 -13.27 4.19 25.40
C VAL A 199 -13.92 3.02 26.16
N PRO A 200 -13.41 2.62 27.35
CA PRO A 200 -13.97 1.50 28.09
C PRO A 200 -15.42 1.81 28.47
N THR A 201 -16.36 1.14 27.80
CA THR A 201 -17.77 1.20 28.15
C THR A 201 -18.03 0.15 29.21
N VAL A 202 -18.45 0.59 30.40
CA VAL A 202 -18.80 -0.28 31.53
C VAL A 202 -19.88 -1.26 31.09
N HIS A 203 -19.55 -2.55 31.04
CA HIS A 203 -20.50 -3.61 30.72
C HIS A 203 -21.49 -3.79 31.88
N THR A 204 -22.76 -3.47 31.65
CA THR A 204 -23.87 -4.00 32.45
C THR A 204 -24.41 -5.24 31.74
N THR A 205 -24.22 -6.40 32.36
CA THR A 205 -24.58 -7.72 31.85
C THR A 205 -26.09 -7.93 31.95
N VAL A 206 -26.76 -8.20 30.83
CA VAL A 206 -28.09 -8.84 30.81
C VAL A 206 -28.00 -10.04 29.85
N PRO A 207 -28.40 -11.25 30.26
CA PRO A 207 -28.35 -12.42 29.39
C PRO A 207 -29.60 -12.48 28.50
N SER A 208 -29.40 -12.43 27.18
CA SER A 208 -30.45 -12.70 26.19
C SER A 208 -30.04 -13.89 25.31
N THR A 209 -30.64 -15.03 25.61
CA THR A 209 -30.67 -16.23 24.76
C THR A 209 -31.46 -15.94 23.48
N THR A 210 -30.81 -15.98 22.33
CA THR A 210 -31.50 -16.10 21.03
C THR A 210 -30.95 -17.28 20.23
N MET A 211 -31.86 -18.19 19.92
CA MET A 211 -31.68 -19.37 19.09
C MET A 211 -31.40 -18.95 17.63
N PRO A 212 -30.53 -19.63 16.87
CA PRO A 212 -30.23 -19.24 15.49
C PRO A 212 -31.42 -19.50 14.58
N THR A 213 -31.90 -18.44 13.94
CA THR A 213 -32.97 -18.47 12.93
C THR A 213 -32.52 -19.28 11.68
N PRO A 214 -33.43 -20.04 11.04
CA PRO A 214 -33.11 -20.76 9.80
C PRO A 214 -32.62 -19.83 8.69
N LYS A 215 -31.55 -20.22 7.99
CA LYS A 215 -30.98 -19.44 6.87
C LYS A 215 -32.00 -19.34 5.73
N GLU A 216 -32.25 -18.10 5.30
CA GLU A 216 -33.11 -17.78 4.16
C GLU A 216 -32.47 -18.24 2.83
N LYS A 217 -33.31 -18.71 1.91
CA LYS A 217 -32.90 -19.15 0.57
C LYS A 217 -32.51 -17.92 -0.27
N PRO A 218 -31.40 -17.95 -1.02
CA PRO A 218 -30.93 -16.79 -1.77
C PRO A 218 -31.93 -16.37 -2.85
N GLU A 219 -32.00 -15.07 -3.09
CA GLU A 219 -32.74 -14.48 -4.20
C GLU A 219 -32.20 -15.00 -5.54
N VAL A 220 -33.10 -15.39 -6.43
CA VAL A 220 -32.77 -16.10 -7.66
C VAL A 220 -32.93 -15.15 -8.85
N GLY A 221 -31.85 -14.95 -9.61
CA GLY A 221 -31.85 -14.16 -10.84
C GLY A 221 -31.96 -15.05 -12.08
N SER A 222 -32.61 -14.57 -13.14
CA SER A 222 -32.64 -15.24 -14.45
C SER A 222 -31.69 -14.56 -15.43
N TYR A 223 -30.82 -15.35 -16.05
CA TYR A 223 -29.79 -14.92 -16.99
C TYR A 223 -30.04 -15.58 -18.34
N SER A 224 -30.15 -14.77 -19.39
CA SER A 224 -30.30 -15.23 -20.77
C SER A 224 -29.15 -14.74 -21.63
N VAL A 225 -28.47 -15.65 -22.32
CA VAL A 225 -27.51 -15.33 -23.37
C VAL A 225 -28.16 -15.65 -24.70
N ASN A 226 -28.30 -14.65 -25.57
CA ASN A 226 -28.90 -14.81 -26.89
C ASN A 226 -27.81 -14.73 -27.98
N ASN A 227 -27.95 -15.52 -29.04
CA ASN A 227 -27.11 -15.43 -30.23
C ASN A 227 -28.00 -15.45 -31.47
N GLY A 228 -28.07 -14.32 -32.18
CA GLY A 228 -28.99 -14.13 -33.31
C GLY A 228 -30.46 -14.27 -32.90
N ASN A 229 -31.21 -15.13 -33.59
CA ASN A 229 -32.64 -15.36 -33.34
C ASN A 229 -32.93 -16.43 -32.27
N GLY A 230 -31.92 -16.94 -31.54
CA GLY A 230 -32.09 -17.98 -30.53
C GLY A 230 -31.47 -17.63 -29.17
N THR A 231 -32.09 -18.11 -28.09
CA THR A 231 -31.48 -18.12 -26.75
C THR A 231 -30.51 -19.29 -26.65
N CYS A 232 -29.23 -18.99 -26.45
CA CYS A 232 -28.13 -19.94 -26.35
C CYS A 232 -28.03 -20.54 -24.95
N LEU A 233 -28.33 -19.75 -23.91
CA LEU A 233 -28.33 -20.21 -22.53
C LEU A 233 -29.39 -19.46 -21.73
N LEU A 234 -30.22 -20.21 -21.02
CA LEU A 234 -31.17 -19.68 -20.05
C LEU A 234 -30.89 -20.36 -18.71
N ALA A 235 -30.51 -19.57 -17.70
CA ALA A 235 -30.18 -20.09 -16.38
C ALA A 235 -30.84 -19.25 -15.29
N THR A 236 -31.35 -19.93 -14.28
CA THR A 236 -31.97 -19.29 -13.11
C THR A 236 -31.17 -19.72 -11.89
N MET A 237 -30.40 -18.80 -11.31
CA MET A 237 -29.44 -19.09 -10.24
C MET A 237 -29.49 -18.03 -9.14
N GLY A 238 -29.30 -18.45 -7.89
CA GLY A 238 -29.21 -17.56 -6.72
C GLY A 238 -27.88 -17.76 -6.02
N LEU A 239 -27.21 -16.66 -5.67
CA LEU A 239 -25.88 -16.68 -5.06
C LEU A 239 -25.97 -16.38 -3.55
N GLN A 240 -25.49 -17.29 -2.71
CA GLN A 240 -25.39 -17.09 -1.26
C GLN A 240 -23.93 -17.14 -0.81
N LEU A 241 -23.40 -16.02 -0.32
CA LEU A 241 -22.04 -15.91 0.21
C LEU A 241 -22.09 -15.92 1.74
N ASN A 242 -21.56 -16.98 2.38
CA ASN A 242 -21.34 -16.98 3.83
C ASN A 242 -19.93 -16.43 4.09
N ILE A 243 -19.84 -15.22 4.63
CA ILE A 243 -18.56 -14.58 5.00
C ILE A 243 -18.44 -14.57 6.53
N THR A 244 -17.48 -15.32 7.07
CA THR A 244 -17.06 -15.21 8.47
C THR A 244 -16.02 -14.10 8.60
N GLN A 245 -16.35 -13.06 9.37
CA GLN A 245 -15.51 -11.86 9.53
C GLN A 245 -14.29 -12.08 10.43
N GLU A 246 -13.35 -12.93 10.03
CA GLU A 246 -12.05 -13.02 10.72
C GLU A 246 -10.87 -12.53 9.88
N LYS A 247 -11.07 -12.16 8.62
CA LYS A 247 -10.09 -11.43 7.80
C LYS A 247 -10.73 -10.99 6.49
N LEU A 248 -11.30 -9.79 6.45
CA LEU A 248 -11.64 -9.17 5.16
C LEU A 248 -10.36 -8.60 4.54
N LYS A 249 -9.58 -9.47 3.90
CA LYS A 249 -8.67 -9.07 2.84
C LYS A 249 -9.43 -9.20 1.53
N ASN A 250 -9.66 -8.07 0.86
CA ASN A 250 -10.06 -7.91 -0.54
C ASN A 250 -10.66 -9.16 -1.20
N VAL A 251 -11.94 -9.44 -0.95
CA VAL A 251 -12.68 -10.41 -1.76
C VAL A 251 -13.07 -9.71 -3.07
N LEU A 252 -12.14 -9.71 -4.02
CA LEU A 252 -12.48 -9.51 -5.42
C LEU A 252 -12.99 -10.86 -5.94
N LEU A 253 -14.31 -11.00 -6.10
CA LEU A 253 -14.91 -12.14 -6.79
C LEU A 253 -14.66 -11.98 -8.30
N THR A 254 -13.44 -12.23 -8.73
CA THR A 254 -13.17 -12.50 -10.14
C THR A 254 -13.70 -13.90 -10.46
N LEU A 255 -14.81 -13.97 -11.19
CA LEU A 255 -15.23 -15.20 -11.88
C LEU A 255 -14.21 -15.48 -12.98
N THR A 256 -13.06 -16.01 -12.61
CA THR A 256 -12.09 -16.53 -13.55
C THR A 256 -12.65 -17.80 -14.18
N SER A 257 -12.27 -18.03 -15.44
CA SER A 257 -12.76 -19.06 -16.37
C SER A 257 -12.68 -20.53 -15.89
N THR A 258 -12.38 -20.81 -14.63
CA THR A 258 -12.40 -22.15 -14.04
C THR A 258 -13.79 -22.64 -13.64
N PHE A 259 -14.79 -21.75 -13.47
CA PHE A 259 -16.20 -22.19 -13.33
C PHE A 259 -16.84 -22.66 -14.65
N LEU A 260 -16.20 -22.42 -15.81
CA LEU A 260 -16.60 -23.04 -17.08
C LEU A 260 -16.28 -24.55 -17.12
N PHE A 261 -15.35 -25.04 -16.30
CA PHE A 261 -14.97 -26.46 -16.33
C PHE A 261 -15.99 -27.39 -15.66
N LEU A 262 -16.89 -26.90 -14.80
CA LEU A 262 -17.96 -27.73 -14.25
C LEU A 262 -19.12 -27.96 -15.23
N LEU A 263 -19.23 -27.16 -16.29
CA LEU A 263 -20.17 -27.39 -17.40
C LEU A 263 -19.60 -28.35 -18.47
N GLN A 264 -18.30 -28.66 -18.43
CA GLN A 264 -17.65 -29.51 -19.41
C GLN A 264 -17.61 -31.00 -19.03
N TRP A 265 -18.14 -31.37 -17.85
CA TRP A 265 -18.23 -32.76 -17.38
C TRP A 265 -19.62 -33.39 -17.46
N VAL A 266 -20.65 -32.66 -17.93
CA VAL A 266 -22.03 -33.21 -18.03
C VAL A 266 -22.40 -33.63 -19.46
N TRP A 267 -21.51 -33.50 -20.44
CA TRP A 267 -21.77 -33.97 -21.81
C TRP A 267 -20.63 -34.86 -22.31
N PRO A 268 -20.74 -36.18 -22.07
CA PRO A 268 -20.55 -37.11 -23.16
C PRO A 268 -21.75 -38.05 -23.17
N TRP A 269 -22.74 -37.74 -24.03
CA TRP A 269 -23.60 -38.68 -24.78
C TRP A 269 -24.73 -37.89 -25.42
N ALA A 270 -24.48 -37.41 -26.64
CA ALA A 270 -25.50 -37.19 -27.65
C ALA A 270 -24.77 -37.14 -28.99
N SER A 271 -24.53 -38.32 -29.56
CA SER A 271 -24.21 -38.49 -30.97
C SER A 271 -25.46 -38.17 -31.79
N LEU A 272 -25.35 -37.18 -32.67
CA LEU A 272 -25.83 -37.18 -34.06
C LEU A 272 -25.37 -35.89 -34.75
#